data_AF-A0A3B9MEA0-F1
#
_entry.id   AF-A0A3B9MEA0-F1
#
_cell.length_a   1.000
_cell.length_b   1.000
_cell.length_c   1.000
_cell.angle_alpha   90.00
_cell.angle_beta   90.00
_cell.angle_gamma   90.00
#
_symmetry.space_group_name_H-M   'P 1'
#
loop_
_entity.id
_entity.type
_entity.pdbx_description
1 polymer ?
#
loop_
_entity_poly.entity_id
_entity_poly.type
_entity_poly.pdbx_seq_one_letter_code
_entity_poly.pdbx_strand_id
1 'polypeptide(L)'
;MIRRPLLFVAIAAAAAVGIITAVVVINPYQPTDATVERDIQATNLGPLTLTFPFFTWLGGPGGIPMQAVVILLVLLLNRRAWILALAGLAGGLWYEVIVHLVNRPRPTVGQVLRVTEHPGSTSFPSGHLIFITISAAILMLCVGYRYLPRWARPIG
;
A
#
# COMPACT_ATOMS: atom_id res chain seq x y z
N MET A 1 26.53 -0.47 -9.38
CA MET A 1 26.16 0.40 -10.52
C MET A 1 24.65 0.62 -10.50
N ILE A 2 24.20 1.88 -10.51
CA ILE A 2 22.76 2.21 -10.52
C ILE A 2 22.20 1.97 -11.92
N ARG A 3 21.12 1.20 -12.01
CA ARG A 3 20.42 0.97 -13.29
C ARG A 3 19.60 2.20 -13.64
N ARG A 4 20.10 3.01 -14.58
CA ARG A 4 19.45 4.23 -15.08
C ARG A 4 17.94 4.11 -15.38
N PRO A 5 17.43 3.05 -16.05
CA PRO A 5 15.99 2.95 -16.30
C PRO A 5 15.17 2.77 -15.02
N LEU A 6 15.65 1.96 -14.06
CA LEU A 6 14.97 1.77 -12.78
C LEU A 6 14.98 3.05 -11.93
N LEU A 7 16.06 3.81 -11.99
CA LEU A 7 16.14 5.12 -11.33
C LEU A 7 15.11 6.09 -11.93
N PHE A 8 14.96 6.12 -13.25
CA PHE A 8 13.96 6.97 -13.90
C PHE A 8 12.53 6.59 -13.47
N VAL A 9 12.22 5.28 -13.44
CA VAL A 9 10.92 4.80 -12.95
C VAL A 9 10.69 5.20 -11.49
N ALA A 10 11.70 5.05 -10.63
CA ALA A 10 11.59 5.45 -9.23
C ALA A 10 11.35 6.96 -9.07
N ILE A 11 12.05 7.81 -9.83
CA ILE A 11 11.86 9.26 -9.81
C ILE A 11 10.46 9.63 -10.33
N ALA A 12 10.01 9.02 -11.42
CA ALA A 12 8.68 9.26 -11.98
C ALA A 12 7.57 8.84 -10.99
N ALA A 13 7.72 7.69 -10.33
CA ALA A 13 6.80 7.25 -9.29
C ALA A 13 6.78 8.20 -8.08
N ALA A 14 7.95 8.65 -7.62
CA ALA A 14 8.07 9.62 -6.53
C ALA A 14 7.41 10.97 -6.90
N ALA A 15 7.62 11.45 -8.12
CA ALA A 15 6.99 12.67 -8.63
C ALA A 15 5.46 12.52 -8.70
N ALA A 16 4.96 11.39 -9.20
CA ALA A 16 3.53 11.10 -9.25
C ALA A 16 2.90 11.10 -7.84
N VAL A 17 3.54 10.44 -6.86
CA VAL A 17 3.11 10.46 -5.45
C VAL A 17 3.11 11.88 -4.90
N GLY A 18 4.13 12.68 -5.19
CA GLY A 18 4.20 14.09 -4.77
C GLY A 18 3.05 14.94 -5.34
N ILE A 19 2.76 14.78 -6.63
CA ILE A 19 1.66 15.48 -7.31
C ILE A 19 0.32 15.08 -6.71
N ILE A 20 0.05 13.78 -6.55
CA ILE A 20 -1.20 13.29 -5.97
C ILE A 20 -1.36 13.81 -4.53
N THR A 21 -0.29 13.77 -3.74
CA THR A 21 -0.29 14.29 -2.37
C THR A 21 -0.62 15.77 -2.35
N ALA A 22 -0.01 16.58 -3.23
CA ALA A 22 -0.30 18.01 -3.34
C ALA A 22 -1.77 18.26 -3.72
N VAL A 23 -2.30 17.52 -4.70
CA VAL A 23 -3.71 17.62 -5.12
C VAL A 23 -4.67 17.31 -3.97
N VAL A 24 -4.36 16.26 -3.18
CA VAL A 24 -5.17 15.85 -2.03
C VAL A 24 -5.09 16.87 -0.89
N VAL A 25 -3.94 17.49 -0.65
CA VAL A 25 -3.79 18.55 0.38
C VAL A 25 -4.58 19.80 -0.01
N ILE A 26 -4.57 20.19 -1.29
CA ILE A 26 -5.29 21.38 -1.78
C ILE A 26 -6.80 21.13 -1.86
N ASN A 27 -7.21 19.95 -2.32
CA ASN A 27 -8.62 19.56 -2.46
C ASN A 27 -8.86 18.22 -1.74
N PRO A 28 -9.07 18.25 -0.40
CA PRO A 28 -9.26 17.05 0.41
C PRO A 28 -10.50 16.24 0.00
N TYR A 29 -11.53 16.89 -0.52
CA TYR A 29 -12.72 16.21 -1.03
C TYR A 29 -12.76 16.31 -2.55
N GLN A 30 -12.72 15.16 -3.21
CA GLN A 30 -12.81 15.04 -4.66
C GLN A 30 -14.15 14.37 -5.00
N PRO A 31 -15.07 15.03 -5.73
CA PRO A 31 -16.36 14.45 -6.08
C PRO A 31 -16.26 13.14 -6.87
N THR A 32 -15.18 12.98 -7.62
CA THR A 32 -14.85 11.74 -8.34
C THR A 32 -14.59 10.58 -7.38
N ASP A 33 -13.85 10.80 -6.29
CA ASP A 33 -13.61 9.78 -5.26
C ASP A 33 -14.94 9.30 -4.66
N ALA A 34 -15.83 10.24 -4.32
CA ALA A 34 -17.13 9.92 -3.72
C ALA A 34 -18.07 9.19 -4.69
N THR A 35 -17.97 9.47 -5.98
CA THR A 35 -18.74 8.77 -7.02
C THR A 35 -18.26 7.33 -7.16
N VAL A 36 -16.94 7.13 -7.29
CA VAL A 36 -16.33 5.80 -7.38
C VAL A 36 -16.59 4.98 -6.11
N GLU A 37 -16.47 5.59 -4.93
CA GLU A 37 -16.77 4.93 -3.66
C GLU A 37 -18.23 4.47 -3.58
N ARG A 38 -19.17 5.32 -4.01
CA ARG A 38 -20.59 4.96 -4.06
C ARG A 38 -20.87 3.82 -5.03
N ASP A 39 -20.27 3.85 -6.22
CA ASP A 39 -20.47 2.82 -7.25
C ASP A 39 -19.94 1.45 -6.79
N ILE A 40 -18.77 1.43 -6.14
CA ILE A 40 -18.21 0.20 -5.55
C ILE A 40 -19.13 -0.32 -4.44
N GLN A 41 -19.63 0.55 -3.56
CA GLN A 41 -20.52 0.16 -2.46
C GLN A 41 -21.91 -0.29 -2.93
N ALA A 42 -22.39 0.25 -4.05
CA ALA A 42 -23.66 -0.16 -4.67
C ALA A 42 -23.56 -1.51 -5.38
N THR A 43 -22.34 -1.95 -5.73
CA THR A 43 -22.10 -3.21 -6.41
C THR A 43 -22.15 -4.38 -5.44
N ASN A 44 -23.00 -5.38 -5.72
CA ASN A 44 -23.00 -6.63 -4.94
C ASN A 44 -21.79 -7.49 -5.34
N LEU A 45 -20.73 -7.42 -4.55
CA LEU A 45 -19.50 -8.20 -4.75
C LEU A 45 -19.61 -9.66 -4.28
N GLY A 46 -20.75 -10.05 -3.68
CA GLY A 46 -21.01 -11.44 -3.31
C GLY A 46 -19.92 -12.05 -2.41
N PRO A 47 -19.45 -13.28 -2.68
CA PRO A 47 -18.46 -13.98 -1.85
C PRO A 47 -17.10 -13.26 -1.69
N LEU A 48 -16.73 -12.34 -2.58
CA LEU A 48 -15.49 -11.56 -2.45
C LEU A 48 -15.44 -10.76 -1.14
N THR A 49 -16.60 -10.30 -0.68
CA THR A 49 -16.73 -9.54 0.58
C THR A 49 -16.28 -10.34 1.81
N LEU A 50 -16.27 -11.67 1.75
CA LEU A 50 -15.80 -12.54 2.82
C LEU A 50 -14.30 -12.38 3.09
N THR A 51 -13.53 -11.94 2.10
CA THR A 51 -12.08 -11.71 2.25
C THR A 51 -11.75 -10.34 2.85
N PHE A 52 -12.71 -9.40 2.86
CA PHE A 52 -12.43 -8.02 3.28
C PHE A 52 -11.98 -7.91 4.73
N PRO A 53 -12.61 -8.60 5.71
CA PRO A 53 -12.14 -8.56 7.09
C PRO A 53 -10.69 -9.04 7.25
N PHE A 54 -10.27 -10.03 6.45
CA PHE A 54 -8.90 -10.51 6.46
C PHE A 54 -7.93 -9.44 5.96
N PHE A 55 -8.20 -8.80 4.82
CA PHE A 55 -7.35 -7.74 4.28
C PHE A 55 -7.36 -6.47 5.14
N THR A 56 -8.50 -6.12 5.74
CA THR A 56 -8.60 -5.05 6.74
C THR A 56 -7.77 -5.40 7.97
N TRP A 57 -7.85 -6.62 8.49
CA TRP A 57 -6.99 -6.99 9.62
C TRP A 57 -5.51 -6.95 9.24
N LEU A 58 -5.14 -7.52 8.10
CA LEU A 58 -3.77 -7.63 7.60
C LEU A 58 -3.10 -6.26 7.40
N GLY A 59 -3.84 -5.28 6.88
CA GLY A 59 -3.34 -3.92 6.68
C GLY A 59 -3.48 -2.99 7.90
N GLY A 60 -4.23 -3.40 8.92
CA GLY A 60 -4.48 -2.65 10.15
C GLY A 60 -3.70 -3.25 11.33
N PRO A 61 -4.36 -3.76 12.39
CA PRO A 61 -3.68 -4.34 13.56
C PRO A 61 -2.70 -5.49 13.21
N GLY A 62 -2.96 -6.23 12.13
CA GLY A 62 -2.11 -7.31 11.62
C GLY A 62 -0.92 -6.84 10.78
N GLY A 63 -0.76 -5.54 10.50
CA GLY A 63 0.29 -5.02 9.63
C GLY A 63 1.70 -5.21 10.17
N ILE A 64 1.89 -5.02 11.49
CA ILE A 64 3.17 -5.26 12.17
C ILE A 64 3.55 -6.76 12.14
N PRO A 65 2.69 -7.70 12.58
CA PRO A 65 3.04 -9.12 12.49
C PRO A 65 3.23 -9.59 11.04
N MET A 66 2.49 -9.06 10.06
CA MET A 66 2.72 -9.34 8.64
C MET A 66 4.13 -8.95 8.22
N GLN A 67 4.59 -7.73 8.51
CA GLN A 67 5.93 -7.28 8.16
C GLN A 67 7.01 -8.12 8.84
N ALA A 68 6.82 -8.47 10.12
CA ALA A 68 7.74 -9.35 10.84
C ALA A 68 7.85 -10.72 10.16
N VAL A 69 6.72 -11.31 9.74
CA VAL A 69 6.70 -12.58 8.99
C VAL A 69 7.40 -12.44 7.65
N VAL A 70 7.17 -11.36 6.91
CA VAL A 70 7.84 -11.10 5.62
C VAL A 70 9.37 -11.02 5.80
N ILE A 71 9.84 -10.27 6.79
CA ILE A 71 11.28 -10.16 7.08
C ILE A 71 11.85 -11.53 7.46
N LEU A 72 11.16 -12.28 8.33
CA LEU A 72 11.57 -13.62 8.72
C LEU A 72 11.67 -14.55 7.51
N LEU A 73 10.68 -14.55 6.62
CA LEU A 73 10.70 -15.34 5.38
C LEU A 73 11.88 -14.96 4.47
N VAL A 74 12.17 -13.66 4.33
CA VAL A 74 13.35 -13.21 3.57
C VAL A 74 14.64 -13.70 4.23
N LEU A 75 14.78 -13.58 5.54
CA LEU A 75 15.98 -14.03 6.25
C LEU A 75 16.19 -15.55 6.17
N LEU A 76 15.11 -16.34 6.24
CA LEU A 76 15.18 -17.80 6.15
C LEU A 76 15.45 -18.29 4.72
N LEU A 77 14.78 -17.70 3.72
CA LEU A 77 14.78 -18.22 2.35
C LEU A 77 15.81 -17.53 1.43
N ASN A 78 16.16 -16.28 1.73
CA ASN A 78 17.14 -15.49 0.98
C ASN A 78 17.84 -14.44 1.86
N ARG A 79 18.59 -14.90 2.87
CA ARG A 79 19.28 -14.02 3.84
C ARG A 79 20.11 -12.91 3.22
N ARG A 80 20.60 -13.08 2.00
CA ARG A 80 21.41 -12.06 1.28
C ARG A 80 20.58 -10.85 0.86
N ALA A 81 19.26 -10.97 0.79
CA ALA A 81 18.32 -9.90 0.42
C ALA A 81 17.81 -9.08 1.63
N TRP A 82 18.40 -9.23 2.81
CA TRP A 82 17.98 -8.54 4.05
C TRP A 82 17.89 -7.01 3.91
N ILE A 83 18.74 -6.40 3.07
CA ILE A 83 18.73 -4.95 2.80
C ILE A 83 17.42 -4.51 2.15
N LEU A 84 16.84 -5.34 1.26
CA LEU A 84 15.55 -5.04 0.62
C LEU A 84 14.39 -5.19 1.62
N ALA A 85 14.48 -6.16 2.54
CA ALA A 85 13.51 -6.29 3.63
C ALA A 85 13.55 -5.06 4.57
N LEU A 86 14.74 -4.54 4.88
CA LEU A 86 14.90 -3.29 5.62
C LEU A 86 14.36 -2.07 4.87
N ALA A 87 14.55 -2.00 3.55
CA ALA A 87 13.95 -0.93 2.74
C ALA A 87 12.41 -0.91 2.84
N GLY A 88 11.78 -2.08 3.05
CA GLY A 88 10.37 -2.19 3.39
C GLY A 88 9.97 -1.45 4.66
N LEU A 89 10.76 -1.61 5.72
CA LEU A 89 10.55 -0.91 6.99
C LEU A 89 10.69 0.61 6.82
N ALA A 90 11.63 1.06 5.99
CA ALA A 90 11.76 2.47 5.65
C ALA A 90 10.50 3.02 4.95
N GLY A 91 9.80 2.20 4.15
CA GLY A 91 8.50 2.55 3.57
C GLY A 91 7.40 2.75 4.63
N GLY A 92 7.40 1.94 5.70
CA GLY A 92 6.52 2.13 6.85
C GLY A 92 6.79 3.44 7.60
N LEU A 93 8.06 3.78 7.82
CA LEU A 93 8.43 5.07 8.43
C LEU A 93 8.02 6.26 7.54
N TRP A 94 8.21 6.13 6.23
CA TRP A 94 7.76 7.15 5.27
C TRP A 94 6.24 7.34 5.31
N TYR A 95 5.46 6.26 5.44
CA TYR A 95 4.01 6.32 5.60
C TYR A 95 3.59 7.16 6.80
N GLU A 96 4.18 6.91 7.98
CA GLU A 96 3.89 7.68 9.21
C GLU A 96 4.15 9.17 9.02
N VAL A 97 5.25 9.53 8.36
CA VAL A 97 5.56 10.93 8.03
C VAL A 97 4.46 11.56 7.17
N ILE A 98 4.04 10.88 6.09
CA ILE A 98 3.02 11.44 5.18
C ILE A 98 1.65 11.56 5.87
N VAL A 99 1.26 10.56 6.67
CA VAL A 99 0.01 10.58 7.44
C VAL A 99 -0.08 11.82 8.33
N HIS A 100 0.98 12.11 9.08
CA HIS A 100 1.04 13.27 9.96
C HIS A 100 1.11 14.60 9.21
N LEU A 101 1.69 14.63 8.01
CA LEU A 101 1.77 15.84 7.18
C LEU A 101 0.44 16.18 6.48
N VAL A 102 -0.28 15.17 5.97
CA VAL A 102 -1.48 15.39 5.15
C VAL A 102 -2.73 15.51 6.01
N ASN A 103 -2.84 14.70 7.08
CA ASN A 103 -3.96 14.70 8.02
C ASN A 103 -5.36 14.83 7.37
N ARG A 104 -5.60 14.11 6.26
CA ARG A 104 -6.84 14.22 5.49
C ARG A 104 -8.01 13.61 6.28
N PRO A 105 -9.12 14.34 6.48
CA PRO A 105 -10.30 13.81 7.15
C PRO A 105 -10.97 12.70 6.32
N ARG A 106 -11.64 11.77 6.99
CA ARG A 106 -12.42 10.68 6.36
C ARG A 106 -13.78 11.18 5.89
N PRO A 107 -14.38 10.54 4.87
CA PRO A 107 -15.76 10.84 4.47
C PRO A 107 -16.75 10.62 5.63
N THR A 108 -17.74 11.49 5.73
CA THR A 108 -18.81 11.43 6.73
C THR A 108 -20.06 10.72 6.19
N VAL A 109 -21.01 10.40 7.07
CA VAL A 109 -22.27 9.71 6.75
C VAL A 109 -23.11 10.38 5.66
N GLY A 110 -22.92 11.68 5.40
CA GLY A 110 -23.59 12.41 4.31
C GLY A 110 -22.93 12.23 2.94
N GLN A 111 -21.73 11.65 2.87
CA GLN A 111 -20.92 11.55 1.65
C GLN A 111 -20.91 10.13 1.07
N VAL A 112 -21.17 9.11 1.89
CA VAL A 112 -20.96 7.69 1.57
C VAL A 112 -22.10 6.83 2.11
N LEU A 113 -22.46 5.74 1.41
CA LEU A 113 -23.57 4.85 1.80
C LEU A 113 -23.29 4.07 3.09
N ARG A 114 -22.03 3.71 3.34
CA ARG A 114 -21.60 3.05 4.58
C ARG A 114 -20.23 3.57 5.04
N VAL A 115 -20.15 3.98 6.31
CA VAL A 115 -18.88 4.30 6.97
C VAL A 115 -18.29 3.01 7.53
N THR A 116 -17.14 2.58 7.03
CA THR A 116 -16.49 1.32 7.41
C THR A 116 -15.31 1.50 8.38
N GLU A 117 -14.80 2.72 8.57
CA GLU A 117 -13.67 3.02 9.47
C GLU A 117 -13.92 4.27 10.33
N HIS A 118 -13.32 4.31 11.52
CA HIS A 118 -13.57 5.35 12.51
C HIS A 118 -13.11 6.75 12.05
N PRO A 119 -13.86 7.83 12.37
CA PRO A 119 -13.56 9.21 11.97
C PRO A 119 -12.23 9.80 12.49
N GLY A 120 -11.53 9.12 13.40
CA GLY A 120 -10.29 9.59 14.02
C GLY A 120 -9.00 9.18 13.29
N SER A 121 -9.09 8.55 12.11
CA SER A 121 -7.93 8.10 11.33
C SER A 121 -7.81 8.83 10.01
N THR A 122 -6.59 9.10 9.53
CA THR A 122 -6.36 9.79 8.26
C THR A 122 -6.78 8.92 7.07
N SER A 123 -7.41 9.52 6.06
CA SER A 123 -7.89 8.79 4.87
C SER A 123 -6.85 8.70 3.74
N PHE A 124 -5.75 9.47 3.83
CA PHE A 124 -4.69 9.45 2.84
C PHE A 124 -3.30 9.49 3.48
N PRO A 125 -2.36 8.66 3.00
CA PRO A 125 -2.57 7.51 2.12
C PRO A 125 -3.19 6.32 2.89
N SER A 126 -3.68 5.28 2.19
CA SER A 126 -4.22 4.09 2.85
C SER A 126 -3.09 3.22 3.43
N GLY A 127 -2.99 3.19 4.77
CA GLY A 127 -2.02 2.33 5.47
C GLY A 127 -2.16 0.86 5.09
N HIS A 128 -3.40 0.37 5.04
CA HIS A 128 -3.68 -1.02 4.65
C HIS A 128 -3.08 -1.37 3.29
N LEU A 129 -3.29 -0.52 2.29
CA LEU A 129 -2.75 -0.76 0.94
C LEU A 129 -1.23 -0.66 0.91
N ILE A 130 -0.64 0.32 1.58
CA ILE A 130 0.82 0.50 1.60
C ILE A 130 1.50 -0.73 2.22
N PHE A 131 1.04 -1.19 3.38
CA PHE A 131 1.66 -2.33 4.03
C PHE A 131 1.55 -3.62 3.20
N ILE A 132 0.38 -3.87 2.60
CA ILE A 132 0.16 -5.07 1.79
C ILE A 132 1.01 -5.03 0.51
N THR A 133 1.02 -3.89 -0.20
CA THR A 133 1.75 -3.75 -1.48
C THR A 133 3.26 -3.82 -1.31
N ILE A 134 3.82 -3.14 -0.30
CA ILE A 134 5.26 -3.21 0.02
C ILE A 134 5.64 -4.65 0.40
N SER A 135 4.85 -5.30 1.26
CA SER A 135 5.10 -6.68 1.69
C SER A 135 5.08 -7.65 0.51
N ALA A 136 4.09 -7.53 -0.37
CA ALA A 136 3.98 -8.35 -1.57
C ALA A 136 5.18 -8.13 -2.52
N ALA A 137 5.59 -6.87 -2.74
CA ALA A 137 6.74 -6.55 -3.57
C ALA A 137 8.04 -7.15 -3.02
N ILE A 138 8.27 -7.05 -1.71
CA ILE A 138 9.45 -7.63 -1.04
C ILE A 138 9.46 -9.15 -1.20
N LEU A 139 8.34 -9.82 -0.92
CA LEU A 139 8.24 -11.27 -1.09
C LEU A 139 8.49 -11.68 -2.54
N MET A 140 7.92 -10.97 -3.51
CA MET A 140 8.10 -11.27 -4.93
C MET A 140 9.58 -11.11 -5.35
N LEU A 141 10.24 -10.03 -4.95
CA LEU A 141 11.62 -9.74 -5.32
C LEU A 141 12.64 -10.61 -4.59
N CYS A 142 12.43 -10.84 -3.29
CA CYS A 142 13.41 -11.50 -2.43
C CYS A 142 13.23 -13.02 -2.42
N VAL A 143 11.99 -13.52 -2.53
CA VAL A 143 11.67 -14.95 -2.44
C VAL A 143 11.13 -15.47 -3.78
N GLY A 144 10.14 -14.79 -4.34
CA GLY A 144 9.43 -15.19 -5.55
C GLY A 144 10.33 -15.35 -6.77
N TYR A 145 11.34 -14.49 -6.95
CA TYR A 145 12.29 -14.57 -8.07
C TYR A 145 12.95 -15.96 -8.22
N ARG A 146 13.21 -16.65 -7.11
CA ARG A 146 13.80 -18.01 -7.13
C ARG A 146 12.86 -19.04 -7.78
N TYR A 147 11.55 -18.86 -7.62
CA TYR A 147 10.51 -19.80 -8.03
C TYR A 147 9.74 -19.34 -9.29
N LEU A 148 9.94 -18.10 -9.73
CA LEU A 148 9.34 -17.59 -10.97
C LEU A 148 9.91 -18.35 -12.18
N PRO A 149 9.05 -18.86 -13.08
CA PRO A 149 9.49 -19.46 -14.34
C PRO A 149 10.24 -18.41 -15.17
N ARG A 150 11.15 -18.85 -16.05
CA ARG A 150 12.08 -17.96 -16.77
C ARG A 150 11.38 -16.82 -17.53
N TRP A 151 10.15 -17.03 -18.01
CA TRP A 151 9.35 -16.02 -18.70
C TRP A 151 8.74 -14.96 -17.77
N ALA A 152 8.61 -15.24 -16.47
CA ALA A 152 8.05 -14.35 -15.46
C ALA A 152 9.14 -13.68 -14.60
N ARG A 153 10.42 -14.01 -14.84
CA ARG A 153 11.54 -13.32 -14.19
C ARG A 153 11.71 -11.95 -14.85
N PRO A 154 11.67 -10.84 -14.09
CA PRO A 154 11.97 -9.53 -14.65
C PRO A 154 13.34 -9.58 -15.34
N ILE A 155 13.40 -9.18 -16.61
CA ILE A 155 14.66 -9.13 -17.37
C ILE A 155 15.56 -8.12 -16.68
N GLY A 156 16.57 -8.63 -15.99
CA GLY A 156 17.48 -7.81 -15.20
C GLY A 156 18.75 -8.54 -14.86
#